data_AF-A0A0T5Z898-F1
#
_entry.id   AF-A0A0T5Z898-F1
#
_cell.length_a   1.000
_cell.length_b   1.000
_cell.length_c   1.000
_cell.angle_alpha   90.00
_cell.angle_beta   90.00
_cell.angle_gamma   90.00
#
_symmetry.space_group_name_H-M   'P 1'
#
loop_
_entity.id
_entity.type
_entity.pdbx_description
1 polymer ?
#
loop_
_entity_poly.entity_id
_entity_poly.type
_entity_poly.pdbx_seq_one_letter_code
_entity_poly.pdbx_strand_id
1 'polypeptide(L)' 'YDLPLDYLDSVTAKVEAVTVRQVRDAFRRRIHPDRLVTVRVGRQGS' A
#
# COMPACT_ATOMS: atom_id res chain seq x y z
N TYR A 1 1.18 -15.98 15.04
CA TYR A 1 0.48 -15.16 14.02
C TYR A 1 -0.86 -14.80 14.61
N ASP A 2 -1.05 -13.52 14.93
CA ASP A 2 -2.17 -13.02 15.74
C ASP A 2 -3.26 -12.43 14.83
N LEU A 3 -3.70 -13.25 13.87
CA LEU A 3 -4.73 -12.85 12.91
C LEU A 3 -6.10 -13.36 13.37
N PRO A 4 -7.17 -12.58 13.19
CA PRO A 4 -8.54 -13.02 13.44
C PRO A 4 -8.85 -14.30 12.66
N LEU A 5 -9.65 -15.19 13.25
CA LEU A 5 -10.03 -16.47 12.66
C LEU A 5 -10.74 -16.31 11.30
N ASP A 6 -11.40 -15.16 11.09
CA ASP A 6 -12.17 -14.78 9.89
C ASP A 6 -11.35 -13.94 8.89
N TYR A 7 -10.02 -13.90 9.04
CA TYR A 7 -9.17 -13.06 8.20
C TYR A 7 -9.35 -13.36 6.71
N LEU A 8 -9.34 -14.64 6.31
CA LEU A 8 -9.48 -15.01 4.90
C LEU A 8 -10.91 -14.74 4.37
N ASP A 9 -11.93 -14.90 5.21
CA ASP A 9 -13.33 -14.71 4.81
C ASP A 9 -13.71 -13.24 4.64
N SER A 10 -13.16 -12.38 5.51
CA SER A 10 -13.55 -10.97 5.58
C SER A 10 -12.73 -10.03 4.67
N VAL A 11 -11.61 -10.51 4.11
CA VAL A 11 -10.71 -9.66 3.29
C VAL A 11 -11.42 -9.13 2.04
N THR A 12 -12.21 -9.95 1.33
CA THR A 12 -12.92 -9.52 0.12
C THR A 12 -13.91 -8.39 0.44
N ALA A 13 -14.75 -8.56 1.46
CA ALA A 13 -15.72 -7.54 1.88
C ALA A 13 -15.03 -6.24 2.33
N LYS A 14 -13.89 -6.35 3.01
CA LYS A 14 -13.09 -5.18 3.43
C LYS A 14 -12.52 -4.42 2.24
N VAL A 15 -12.12 -5.11 1.16
CA VAL A 15 -11.62 -4.48 -0.07
C VAL A 15 -12.75 -3.78 -0.82
N GLU A 16 -13.91 -4.42 -0.97
CA GLU A 16 -15.07 -3.84 -1.65
C GLU A 16 -15.61 -2.58 -0.95
N ALA A 17 -15.49 -2.50 0.37
CA ALA A 17 -15.90 -1.34 1.15
C ALA A 17 -14.96 -0.11 1.02
N VAL A 18 -13.80 -0.23 0.35
CA VAL A 18 -12.82 0.86 0.26
C VAL A 18 -13.28 1.93 -0.75
N THR A 19 -13.40 3.16 -0.28
CA THR A 19 -13.76 4.33 -1.10
C THR A 19 -12.55 5.09 -1.62
N VAL A 20 -12.72 5.80 -2.74
CA VAL A 20 -11.69 6.69 -3.33
C VAL A 20 -11.18 7.73 -2.33
N ARG A 21 -12.06 8.28 -1.49
CA ARG A 21 -11.68 9.24 -0.45
C ARG A 21 -10.74 8.61 0.57
N GLN A 22 -11.07 7.40 1.07
CA GLN A 22 -10.23 6.69 2.02
C GLN A 22 -8.84 6.36 1.44
N VAL A 23 -8.77 6.00 0.15
CA VAL A 23 -7.50 5.80 -0.56
C VAL A 23 -6.69 7.09 -0.56
N ARG A 24 -7.26 8.20 -1.02
CA ARG A 24 -6.56 9.50 -1.05
C ARG A 24 -6.06 9.93 0.33
N ASP A 25 -6.89 9.77 1.36
CA ASP A 25 -6.53 10.11 2.73
C ASP A 25 -5.42 9.20 3.27
N ALA A 26 -5.48 7.89 2.99
CA ALA A 26 -4.45 6.95 3.41
C ALA A 26 -3.10 7.21 2.74
N PHE A 27 -3.10 7.50 1.44
CA PHE A 27 -1.90 7.85 0.69
C PHE A 27 -1.25 9.12 1.25
N ARG A 28 -2.03 10.18 1.52
CA ARG A 28 -1.50 11.42 2.11
C ARG A 28 -0.86 11.22 3.49
N ARG A 29 -1.39 10.30 4.31
CA ARG A 29 -0.85 10.01 5.65
C ARG A 29 0.43 9.17 5.62
N ARG A 30 0.55 8.27 4.65
CA ARG A 30 1.58 7.21 4.66
C ARG A 30 2.70 7.43 3.64
N ILE A 31 2.40 8.10 2.54
CA ILE A 31 3.37 8.36 1.48
C ILE A 31 3.86 9.79 1.65
N HIS A 32 5.14 9.92 1.96
CA HIS A 32 5.84 11.20 2.03
C HIS A 32 6.76 11.30 0.81
N PRO A 33 6.38 12.08 -0.23
CA PRO A 33 7.15 12.16 -1.47
C PRO A 33 8.63 12.50 -1.24
N ASP A 34 8.92 13.39 -0.29
CA ASP A 34 10.27 13.82 0.07
C ASP A 34 11.13 12.71 0.70
N ARG A 35 10.51 11.60 1.11
CA ARG A 35 11.17 10.43 1.72
C ARG A 35 11.20 9.22 0.78
N LEU A 36 10.76 9.37 -0.47
CA LEU A 36 10.78 8.28 -1.44
C LEU A 36 12.19 8.07 -1.99
N VAL A 37 12.74 6.88 -1.79
CA VAL A 37 14.01 6.46 -2.36
C VAL A 37 13.74 5.65 -3.62
N THR A 38 14.26 6.11 -4.77
CA THR A 38 14.18 5.38 -6.03
C THR A 38 15.57 4.89 -6.42
N VAL A 39 15.75 3.58 -6.54
CA VAL A 39 16.99 2.98 -7.03
C VAL A 39 16.80 2.58 -8.49
N ARG A 40 17.61 3.14 -9.39
CA ARG A 40 17.63 2.77 -10.80
C ARG A 40 18.90 1.96 -11.07
N VAL A 41 18.74 0.76 -11.63
CA VAL A 41 19.87 -0.06 -12.06
C VAL A 41 19.96 -0.01 -13.59
N GLY A 42 21.11 0.42 -14.11
CA GLY A 42 21.47 0.37 -15.52
C GLY A 42 22.91 -0.11 -15.63
N ARG A 43 23.27 -0.76 -16.75
CA ARG A 43 24.65 -1.19 -16.97
C ARG A 43 25.56 0.04 -16.98
N GLN A 44 26.54 0.08 -16.08
CA GLN A 44 27.64 1.02 -16.12
C GLN A 44 28.29 0.87 -17.50
N GLY A 45 28.35 1.96 -18.27
CA GLY A 45 28.87 1.95 -19.63
C GLY A 45 30.24 1.28 -19.67
N SER A 46 30.41 0.39 -20.65
CA SER A 46 31.73 0.03 -21.19
C SER A 46 32.22 1.17 -22.06
#